data_AF-A0A496ZY74-F1
#
_entry.id   AF-A0A496ZY74-F1
#
_cell.length_a   1.000
_cell.length_b   1.000
_cell.length_c   1.000
_cell.angle_alpha   90.00
_cell.angle_beta   90.00
_cell.angle_gamma   90.00
#
_symmetry.space_group_name_H-M   'P 1'
#
loop_
_entity.id
_entity.type
_entity.pdbx_description
1 polymer ?
#
loop_
_entity_poly.entity_id
_entity_poly.type
_entity_poly.pdbx_seq_one_letter_code
_entity_poly.pdbx_strand_id
1 'polypeptide(L)'
;MKKLLYIALNELHLLLKDRMAVIWMVILPLGMTTIMGLVFGGFGRESEAVVIDLPVVDQDGGEMAAVVLDILSQTESLHVETEYDEETARQLVSDGKRAGVVIIPQGFSDAITSGRPTALELIVAPGGQTAPLLEGMVRGVASTFSSVQTTVEVAISEVQRATGSTDLDYEGIARRAVATALERLHAPPV
;
A
#
# COMPACT_ATOMS: atom_id res chain seq x y z
N MET A 1 40.52 21.01 31.05
CA MET A 1 40.28 20.89 29.59
C MET A 1 41.37 20.08 28.88
N LYS A 2 42.65 20.49 28.89
CA LYS A 2 43.73 19.73 28.21
C LYS A 2 43.85 18.26 28.65
N LYS A 3 43.70 17.97 29.95
CA LYS A 3 43.72 16.60 30.49
C LYS A 3 42.63 15.69 29.91
N LEU A 4 41.42 16.22 29.67
CA LEU A 4 40.31 15.47 29.08
C LEU A 4 40.61 15.11 27.62
N LEU A 5 41.17 16.05 26.86
CA LEU A 5 41.60 15.79 25.49
C LEU A 5 42.68 14.71 25.42
N TYR A 6 43.66 14.73 26.32
CA TYR A 6 44.68 13.69 26.38
C TYR A 6 44.11 12.30 26.66
N ILE A 7 43.14 12.22 27.58
CA ILE A 7 42.46 10.94 27.87
C ILE A 7 41.68 10.48 26.65
N ALA A 8 40.89 11.36 26.01
CA ALA A 8 40.12 11.02 24.82
C ALA A 8 41.00 10.59 23.63
N LEU A 9 42.12 11.28 23.39
CA LEU A 9 43.09 10.93 22.35
C LEU A 9 43.76 9.59 22.63
N ASN A 10 44.07 9.31 23.90
CA ASN A 10 44.66 8.03 24.29
C ASN A 10 43.68 6.87 24.11
N GLU A 11 42.41 7.07 24.47
CA GLU A 11 41.36 6.06 24.24
C GLU A 11 41.11 5.83 22.75
N LEU A 12 41.08 6.90 21.94
CA LEU A 12 40.96 6.76 20.49
C LEU A 12 42.16 6.02 19.89
N HIS A 13 43.37 6.30 20.38
CA HIS A 13 44.58 5.60 19.94
C HIS A 13 44.56 4.12 20.34
N LEU A 14 44.03 3.80 21.52
CA LEU A 14 43.90 2.44 22.00
C LEU A 14 42.87 1.65 21.18
N LEU A 15 41.72 2.27 20.89
CA LEU A 15 40.70 1.73 19.99
C LEU A 15 41.27 1.47 18.60
N LEU A 16 41.99 2.43 18.01
CA LEU A 16 42.58 2.29 16.67
C LEU A 16 43.67 1.23 16.59
N LYS A 17 44.31 0.88 17.71
CA LYS A 17 45.34 -0.16 17.76
C LYS A 17 44.75 -1.56 17.76
N ASP A 18 43.51 -1.73 18.22
CA ASP A 18 42.77 -2.97 18.07
C ASP A 18 42.18 -3.09 16.65
N ARG A 19 42.99 -3.64 15.74
CA ARG A 19 42.62 -3.80 14.33
C ARG A 19 41.33 -4.60 14.16
N MET A 20 41.09 -5.61 15.00
CA MET A 20 39.87 -6.43 14.92
C MET A 20 38.65 -5.62 15.35
N ALA A 21 38.73 -4.88 16.45
CA ALA A 21 37.63 -4.03 16.90
C ALA A 21 37.28 -2.94 15.88
N VAL A 22 38.28 -2.27 15.29
CA VAL A 22 38.06 -1.24 14.26
C VAL A 22 37.41 -1.83 13.02
N ILE A 23 37.87 -3.01 12.58
CA ILE A 23 37.27 -3.72 11.43
C ILE A 23 35.80 -4.03 11.71
N TRP A 24 35.47 -4.61 12.86
CA TRP A 24 34.08 -4.93 13.22
C TRP A 24 33.19 -3.70 13.39
N MET A 25 33.74 -2.59 13.91
CA MET A 25 33.02 -1.32 14.05
C MET A 25 32.56 -0.76 12.71
N VAL A 26 33.26 -1.08 11.62
CA VAL A 26 32.89 -0.65 10.26
C VAL A 26 32.10 -1.74 9.53
N ILE A 27 32.52 -3.01 9.63
CA ILE A 27 31.88 -4.14 8.94
C ILE A 27 30.45 -4.36 9.42
N LEU A 28 30.16 -4.31 10.73
CA LEU A 28 28.81 -4.55 11.23
C LEU A 28 27.79 -3.54 10.68
N PRO A 29 28.01 -2.21 10.77
CA PRO A 29 27.07 -1.26 10.21
C PRO A 29 27.02 -1.31 8.69
N LEU A 30 28.15 -1.51 8.00
CA LEU A 30 28.13 -1.68 6.54
C LEU A 30 27.41 -2.95 6.11
N GLY A 31 27.58 -4.06 6.81
CA GLY A 31 26.89 -5.31 6.55
C GLY A 31 25.39 -5.17 6.73
N MET A 32 24.96 -4.55 7.84
CA MET A 32 23.54 -4.28 8.09
C MET A 32 22.94 -3.37 7.02
N THR A 33 23.60 -2.24 6.71
CA THR A 33 23.14 -1.32 5.66
C THR A 33 23.17 -1.94 4.28
N THR A 34 24.10 -2.85 3.98
CA THR A 34 24.14 -3.59 2.72
C THR A 34 23.00 -4.59 2.64
N ILE A 35 22.74 -5.37 3.69
CA ILE A 35 21.59 -6.29 3.73
C ILE A 35 20.30 -5.48 3.57
N MET A 36 20.16 -4.37 4.29
CA MET A 36 19.03 -3.46 4.16
C MET A 36 18.94 -2.91 2.73
N GLY A 37 20.06 -2.47 2.15
CA GLY A 37 20.12 -1.96 0.79
C GLY A 37 19.93 -3.02 -0.28
N LEU A 38 20.07 -4.31 0.00
CA LEU A 38 19.76 -5.39 -0.93
C LEU A 38 18.29 -5.83 -0.81
N VAL A 39 17.77 -5.91 0.41
CA VAL A 39 16.36 -6.24 0.70
C VAL A 39 15.43 -5.08 0.31
N PHE A 40 15.87 -3.85 0.55
CA PHE A 40 15.12 -2.61 0.33
C PHE A 40 15.76 -1.72 -0.76
N GLY A 41 16.68 -2.23 -1.59
CA GLY A 41 17.45 -1.46 -2.58
C GLY A 41 16.66 -0.76 -3.68
N GLY A 42 15.39 -1.12 -3.86
CA GLY A 42 14.45 -0.35 -4.68
C GLY A 42 13.98 0.96 -4.03
N PHE A 43 14.18 1.13 -2.72
CA PHE A 43 13.65 2.25 -1.91
C PHE A 43 14.71 3.30 -1.54
N GLY A 44 15.96 3.14 -1.99
CA GLY A 44 17.12 3.91 -1.49
C GLY A 44 17.77 4.88 -2.46
N ARG A 45 17.22 5.11 -3.66
CA ARG A 45 17.67 6.24 -4.49
C ARG A 45 17.11 7.53 -3.88
N GLU A 46 18.05 8.34 -3.37
CA GLU A 46 17.92 9.72 -2.92
C GLU A 46 16.74 10.46 -3.57
N SER A 47 15.84 11.05 -2.76
CA SER A 47 15.14 12.33 -2.99
C SER A 47 14.62 12.73 -4.40
N GLU A 48 14.58 11.85 -5.38
CA GLU A 48 13.64 11.88 -6.48
C GLU A 48 12.36 11.29 -5.90
N ALA A 49 11.26 12.03 -6.00
CA ALA A 49 9.94 11.45 -5.76
C ALA A 49 9.92 10.10 -6.48
N VAL A 50 9.70 9.00 -5.75
CA VAL A 50 9.54 7.68 -6.38
C VAL A 50 8.29 7.80 -7.24
N VAL A 51 8.49 8.09 -8.53
CA VAL A 51 7.41 8.19 -9.49
C VAL A 51 6.98 6.76 -9.78
N ILE A 52 5.74 6.45 -9.41
CA ILE A 52 5.14 5.14 -9.65
C ILE A 52 4.49 5.20 -11.03
N ASP A 53 5.01 4.40 -11.96
CA ASP A 53 4.35 4.16 -13.25
C ASP A 53 3.04 3.39 -12.99
N LEU A 54 1.91 4.02 -13.30
CA LEU A 54 0.57 3.52 -13.07
C LEU A 54 -0.20 3.46 -14.39
N PRO A 55 -0.35 2.26 -14.98
CA PRO A 55 -1.29 2.03 -16.07
C PRO A 55 -2.71 2.41 -15.65
N VAL A 56 -3.39 3.19 -16.50
CA VAL A 56 -4.80 3.55 -16.35
C VAL A 56 -5.53 3.18 -17.62
N VAL A 57 -6.53 2.31 -17.51
CA VAL A 57 -7.34 1.84 -18.63
C VAL A 57 -8.73 2.46 -18.52
N ASP A 58 -9.07 3.33 -19.47
CA ASP A 58 -10.39 3.96 -19.54
C ASP A 58 -11.30 3.19 -20.50
N GLN A 59 -12.35 2.56 -19.96
CA GLN A 59 -13.40 1.88 -20.73
C GLN A 59 -14.69 2.69 -20.83
N ASP A 60 -14.76 3.83 -20.17
CA ASP A 60 -15.93 4.71 -20.12
C ASP A 60 -15.86 5.79 -21.20
N GLY A 61 -14.72 6.48 -21.30
CA GLY A 61 -14.50 7.57 -22.25
C GLY A 61 -15.36 8.82 -21.99
N GLY A 62 -16.01 8.91 -20.83
CA GLY A 62 -16.88 10.02 -20.44
C GLY A 62 -16.19 11.14 -19.66
N GLU A 63 -16.94 12.19 -19.35
CA GLU A 63 -16.41 13.40 -18.68
C GLU A 63 -15.84 13.10 -17.29
N MET A 64 -16.47 12.21 -16.51
CA MET A 64 -15.98 11.85 -15.18
C MET A 64 -14.72 10.99 -15.23
N ALA A 65 -14.58 10.14 -16.25
CA ALA A 65 -13.36 9.36 -16.48
C ALA A 65 -12.17 10.28 -16.78
N ALA A 66 -12.38 11.32 -17.60
CA ALA A 66 -11.37 12.34 -17.86
C ALA A 66 -10.95 13.10 -16.60
N VAL A 67 -11.89 13.42 -15.69
CA VAL A 67 -11.57 14.06 -14.41
C VAL A 67 -10.71 13.15 -13.52
N VAL A 68 -11.02 11.84 -13.46
CA VAL A 68 -10.19 10.86 -12.73
C VAL A 68 -8.77 10.85 -13.29
N LEU A 69 -8.64 10.80 -14.62
CA LEU A 69 -7.35 10.76 -15.29
C LEU A 69 -6.52 12.03 -15.02
N ASP A 70 -7.17 13.20 -15.02
CA ASP A 70 -6.55 14.49 -14.73
C ASP A 70 -6.04 14.56 -13.27
N ILE A 71 -6.85 14.13 -12.30
CA ILE A 71 -6.44 14.08 -10.88
C ILE A 71 -5.23 13.15 -10.69
N LEU A 72 -5.24 11.98 -11.31
CA LEU A 72 -4.12 11.03 -11.23
C LEU A 72 -2.86 11.59 -11.90
N SER A 73 -3.01 12.27 -13.04
CA SER A 73 -1.89 12.84 -13.81
C SER A 73 -1.24 14.06 -13.13
N GLN A 74 -2.01 14.80 -12.32
CA GLN A 74 -1.50 15.93 -11.53
C GLN A 74 -0.76 15.50 -10.26
N THR A 75 -0.76 14.20 -9.92
CA THR A 75 -0.06 13.70 -8.74
C THR A 75 1.43 13.54 -9.05
N GLU A 76 2.28 14.37 -8.44
CA GLU A 76 3.74 14.41 -8.71
C GLU A 76 4.47 13.07 -8.49
N SER A 77 3.90 12.17 -7.68
CA SER A 77 4.44 10.83 -7.41
C SER A 77 3.90 9.74 -8.35
N LEU A 78 3.09 10.09 -9.36
CA LEU A 78 2.51 9.16 -10.33
C LEU A 78 2.90 9.55 -11.75
N HIS A 79 3.22 8.55 -12.55
CA HIS A 79 3.29 8.66 -14.00
C HIS A 79 2.18 7.81 -14.58
N VAL A 80 1.18 8.47 -15.15
CA VAL A 80 -0.03 7.82 -15.68
C VAL A 80 0.23 7.34 -17.11
N GLU A 81 0.10 6.04 -17.32
CA GLU A 81 0.30 5.40 -18.63
C GLU A 81 -1.06 4.95 -19.20
N THR A 82 -1.51 5.56 -20.31
CA THR A 82 -2.81 5.25 -20.93
C THR A 82 -2.71 4.44 -22.22
N GLU A 83 -1.49 4.03 -22.59
CA GLU A 83 -1.20 3.36 -23.87
C GLU A 83 -1.52 1.86 -23.85
N TYR A 84 -1.88 1.30 -22.70
CA TYR A 84 -2.11 -0.13 -22.52
C TYR A 84 -3.58 -0.50 -22.62
N ASP A 85 -3.86 -1.65 -23.21
CA ASP A 85 -5.15 -2.32 -23.06
C ASP A 85 -5.25 -3.03 -21.69
N GLU A 86 -6.46 -3.43 -21.33
CA GLU A 86 -6.74 -4.09 -20.05
C GLU A 86 -5.90 -5.36 -19.84
N GLU A 87 -5.79 -6.19 -20.88
CA GLU A 87 -5.09 -7.48 -20.79
C GLU A 87 -3.58 -7.28 -20.57
N THR A 88 -2.97 -6.38 -21.34
CA THR A 88 -1.56 -6.04 -21.21
C THR A 88 -1.27 -5.39 -19.86
N ALA A 89 -2.13 -4.46 -19.41
CA ALA A 89 -1.95 -3.80 -18.12
C ALA A 89 -2.05 -4.79 -16.94
N ARG A 90 -3.03 -5.72 -16.97
CA ARG A 90 -3.15 -6.80 -15.98
C ARG A 90 -1.93 -7.72 -15.98
N GLN A 91 -1.38 -8.01 -17.17
CA GLN A 91 -0.19 -8.86 -17.30
C GLN A 91 1.06 -8.17 -16.74
N LEU A 92 1.24 -6.87 -16.97
CA LEU A 92 2.35 -6.10 -16.41
C LEU A 92 2.37 -6.10 -14.88
N VAL A 93 1.19 -6.05 -14.24
CA VAL A 93 1.05 -6.11 -12.78
C VAL A 93 1.31 -7.53 -12.26
N SER A 94 0.81 -8.55 -12.96
CA SER A 94 1.06 -9.96 -12.64
C SER A 94 2.55 -10.33 -12.73
N ASP A 95 3.25 -9.78 -13.73
CA ASP A 95 4.68 -9.93 -13.93
C ASP A 95 5.52 -9.14 -12.91
N GLY A 96 4.89 -8.29 -12.08
CA GLY A 96 5.58 -7.41 -11.12
C GLY A 96 6.33 -6.24 -11.78
N LYS A 97 6.08 -5.96 -13.07
CA LYS A 97 6.69 -4.83 -13.81
C LYS A 97 6.04 -3.49 -13.48
N ARG A 98 4.80 -3.52 -13.00
CA ARG A 98 4.04 -2.36 -12.54
C ARG A 98 3.48 -2.62 -11.15
N ALA A 99 3.42 -1.56 -10.34
CA ALA A 99 2.95 -1.64 -8.96
C ALA A 99 1.44 -1.93 -8.86
N GLY A 100 0.67 -1.49 -9.85
CA GLY A 100 -0.75 -1.75 -10.00
C GLY A 100 -1.28 -1.20 -11.31
N VAL A 101 -2.58 -1.38 -11.56
CA VAL A 101 -3.34 -0.80 -12.68
C VAL A 101 -4.69 -0.32 -12.16
N VAL A 102 -5.14 0.83 -12.64
CA VAL A 102 -6.50 1.34 -12.42
C VAL A 102 -7.32 1.12 -13.68
N ILE A 103 -8.51 0.53 -13.54
CA ILE A 103 -9.46 0.34 -14.64
C ILE A 103 -10.73 1.14 -14.31
N ILE A 104 -11.11 2.01 -15.23
CA ILE A 104 -12.35 2.80 -15.18
C ILE A 104 -13.40 2.01 -15.99
N PRO A 105 -14.41 1.41 -15.34
CA PRO A 105 -15.37 0.55 -16.02
C PRO A 105 -16.32 1.36 -16.90
N GLN A 106 -16.85 0.73 -17.94
CA GLN A 106 -17.87 1.34 -18.80
C GLN A 106 -19.10 1.81 -17.98
N GLY A 107 -19.57 3.03 -18.24
CA GLY A 107 -20.74 3.60 -17.57
C GLY A 107 -20.41 4.27 -16.22
N PHE A 108 -19.13 4.43 -15.90
CA PHE A 108 -18.65 5.16 -14.72
C PHE A 108 -19.18 6.61 -14.70
N SER A 109 -19.06 7.35 -15.81
CA SER A 109 -19.53 8.74 -15.86
C SER A 109 -21.05 8.85 -15.71
N ASP A 110 -21.79 7.96 -16.36
CA ASP A 110 -23.25 7.91 -16.27
C ASP A 110 -23.71 7.55 -14.86
N ALA A 111 -23.03 6.61 -14.20
CA ALA A 111 -23.35 6.21 -12.84
C ALA A 111 -23.16 7.37 -11.86
N ILE A 112 -22.03 8.09 -11.93
CA ILE A 112 -21.79 9.26 -11.06
C ILE A 112 -22.83 10.35 -11.32
N THR A 113 -23.06 10.70 -12.59
CA THR A 113 -24.00 11.77 -12.96
C THR A 113 -25.45 11.42 -12.56
N SER A 114 -25.80 10.14 -12.59
CA SER A 114 -27.12 9.64 -12.20
C SER A 114 -27.25 9.36 -10.70
N GLY A 115 -26.22 9.61 -9.89
CA GLY A 115 -26.20 9.31 -8.46
C GLY A 115 -26.29 7.81 -8.13
N ARG A 116 -25.89 6.95 -9.07
CA ARG A 116 -25.80 5.50 -8.86
C ARG A 116 -24.43 5.15 -8.29
N PRO A 117 -24.34 4.13 -7.41
CA PRO A 117 -23.06 3.64 -6.93
C PRO A 117 -22.25 3.08 -8.11
N THR A 118 -20.96 3.41 -8.14
CA THR A 118 -19.96 2.85 -9.05
C THR A 118 -18.62 2.74 -8.32
N ALA A 119 -17.72 1.91 -8.84
CA ALA A 119 -16.41 1.66 -8.26
C ALA A 119 -15.32 1.74 -9.33
N LEU A 120 -14.13 2.19 -8.93
CA LEU A 120 -12.92 2.05 -9.71
C LEU A 120 -12.28 0.69 -9.38
N GLU A 121 -11.82 -0.03 -10.38
CA GLU A 121 -11.07 -1.26 -10.17
C GLU A 121 -9.59 -0.92 -10.00
N LEU A 122 -9.00 -1.37 -8.89
CA LEU A 122 -7.57 -1.29 -8.65
C LEU A 122 -7.02 -2.70 -8.51
N ILE A 123 -6.05 -3.04 -9.35
CA ILE A 123 -5.33 -4.31 -9.27
C ILE A 123 -3.90 -3.97 -8.87
N VAL A 124 -3.39 -4.63 -7.84
CA VAL A 124 -2.05 -4.38 -7.29
C VAL A 124 -1.17 -5.63 -7.45
N ALA A 125 0.14 -5.42 -7.60
CA ALA A 125 1.07 -6.51 -7.71
C ALA A 125 1.13 -7.33 -6.40
N PRO A 126 1.15 -8.67 -6.46
CA PRO A 126 1.19 -9.51 -5.27
C PRO A 126 2.50 -9.29 -4.49
N GLY A 127 2.39 -8.92 -3.22
CA GLY A 127 3.55 -8.62 -2.36
C GLY A 127 4.18 -7.24 -2.59
N GLY A 128 3.54 -6.37 -3.38
CA GLY A 128 4.00 -5.00 -3.62
C GLY A 128 3.84 -4.11 -2.38
N GLN A 129 4.94 -3.52 -1.91
CA GLN A 129 4.94 -2.57 -0.78
C GLN A 129 4.22 -1.24 -1.11
N THR A 130 3.94 -0.99 -2.39
CA THR A 130 3.21 0.19 -2.90
C THR A 130 1.70 0.00 -2.92
N ALA A 131 1.18 -1.20 -2.69
CA ALA A 131 -0.26 -1.48 -2.72
C ALA A 131 -1.07 -0.58 -1.77
N PRO A 132 -0.69 -0.38 -0.48
CA PRO A 132 -1.45 0.50 0.41
C PRO A 132 -1.45 1.97 -0.01
N LEU A 133 -0.39 2.42 -0.70
CA LEU A 133 -0.29 3.79 -1.21
C LEU A 133 -1.24 3.98 -2.39
N LEU A 134 -1.23 3.04 -3.35
CA LEU A 134 -2.14 3.05 -4.50
C LEU A 134 -3.60 2.95 -4.06
N GLU A 135 -3.91 2.07 -3.10
CA GLU A 135 -5.25 1.96 -2.51
C GLU A 135 -5.69 3.28 -1.86
N GLY A 136 -4.80 3.94 -1.12
CA GLY A 136 -5.07 5.24 -0.51
C GLY A 136 -5.36 6.32 -1.54
N MET A 137 -4.58 6.36 -2.63
CA MET A 137 -4.76 7.31 -3.74
C MET A 137 -6.08 7.08 -4.46
N VAL A 138 -6.36 5.85 -4.92
CA VAL A 138 -7.61 5.50 -5.61
C VAL A 138 -8.81 5.74 -4.71
N ARG A 139 -8.72 5.42 -3.41
CA ARG A 139 -9.77 5.74 -2.44
C ARG A 139 -9.97 7.25 -2.29
N GLY A 140 -8.90 8.04 -2.30
CA GLY A 140 -8.98 9.50 -2.27
C GLY A 140 -9.74 10.05 -3.48
N VAL A 141 -9.39 9.57 -4.68
CA VAL A 141 -10.10 9.92 -5.92
C VAL A 141 -11.56 9.48 -5.85
N ALA A 142 -11.85 8.24 -5.48
CA ALA A 142 -13.21 7.74 -5.32
C ALA A 142 -14.03 8.54 -4.28
N SER A 143 -13.40 8.96 -3.18
CA SER A 143 -14.05 9.76 -2.14
C SER A 143 -14.43 11.17 -2.60
N THR A 144 -13.77 11.69 -3.63
CA THR A 144 -14.10 12.98 -4.25
C THR A 144 -15.46 12.92 -4.96
N PHE A 145 -15.85 11.74 -5.44
CA PHE A 145 -17.13 11.52 -6.13
C PHE A 145 -18.21 10.94 -5.21
N SER A 146 -17.86 10.42 -4.03
CA SER A 146 -18.82 9.84 -3.08
C SER A 146 -19.47 10.90 -2.19
N SER A 147 -20.35 11.74 -2.75
CA SER A 147 -21.30 12.50 -1.92
C SER A 147 -22.42 11.62 -1.34
N VAL A 148 -22.56 10.34 -1.72
CA VAL A 148 -23.51 9.39 -1.11
C VAL A 148 -22.98 7.95 -1.15
N GLN A 149 -22.80 7.34 0.04
CA GLN A 149 -22.66 5.90 0.34
C GLN A 149 -21.64 5.07 -0.48
N THR A 150 -20.41 4.95 0.02
CA THR A 150 -19.42 3.97 -0.47
C THR A 150 -19.46 2.71 0.39
N THR A 151 -19.96 1.60 -0.16
CA THR A 151 -19.62 0.25 0.31
C THR A 151 -18.26 -0.09 -0.31
N VAL A 152 -17.20 -0.12 0.51
CA VAL A 152 -15.90 -0.63 0.08
C VAL A 152 -16.00 -2.16 0.13
N GLU A 153 -16.33 -2.79 -0.99
CA GLU A 153 -16.09 -4.22 -1.16
C GLU A 153 -14.63 -4.41 -1.54
N VAL A 154 -13.81 -4.80 -0.57
CA VAL A 154 -12.49 -5.35 -0.86
C VAL A 154 -12.74 -6.69 -1.52
N ALA A 155 -12.49 -6.80 -2.83
CA ALA A 155 -12.51 -8.06 -3.56
C ALA A 155 -11.33 -8.94 -3.10
N ILE A 156 -11.42 -9.50 -1.90
CA ILE A 156 -10.55 -10.61 -1.47
C ILE A 156 -11.13 -11.89 -2.07
N SER A 157 -11.18 -12.00 -3.40
CA SER A 157 -11.77 -13.19 -4.05
C SER A 157 -10.75 -14.18 -4.60
N GLU A 158 -9.44 -13.91 -4.56
CA GLU A 158 -8.43 -14.87 -5.03
C GLU A 158 -7.55 -15.49 -3.92
N VAL A 159 -7.36 -14.82 -2.78
CA VAL A 159 -6.52 -15.36 -1.68
C VAL A 159 -7.29 -16.34 -0.77
N GLN A 160 -8.62 -16.23 -0.70
CA GLN A 160 -9.46 -17.16 0.07
C GLN A 160 -9.68 -18.51 -0.62
N ARG A 161 -9.46 -18.62 -1.93
CA ARG A 161 -9.54 -19.92 -2.63
C ARG A 161 -8.34 -20.83 -2.37
N ALA A 162 -7.19 -20.25 -2.02
CA ALA A 162 -5.97 -21.00 -1.72
C ALA A 162 -5.83 -21.41 -0.24
N THR A 163 -6.62 -20.82 0.67
CA THR A 163 -6.52 -21.08 2.12
C THR A 163 -7.90 -21.45 2.66
N GLY A 164 -8.19 -22.75 2.67
CA GLY A 164 -9.52 -23.30 2.96
C GLY A 164 -10.14 -22.92 4.31
N SER A 165 -11.48 -22.89 4.30
CA SER A 165 -12.44 -22.87 5.42
C SER A 165 -12.32 -21.71 6.41
N THR A 166 -13.36 -20.92 6.66
CA THR A 166 -14.54 -21.37 7.40
C THR A 166 -15.67 -20.38 7.16
N ASP A 167 -16.84 -20.90 6.80
CA ASP A 167 -18.11 -20.17 6.79
C ASP A 167 -18.38 -19.61 8.19
N LEU A 168 -18.12 -18.32 8.39
CA LEU A 168 -18.39 -17.66 9.65
C LEU A 168 -19.91 -17.45 9.72
N ASP A 169 -20.56 -18.29 10.51
CA ASP A 169 -21.98 -18.15 10.87
C ASP A 169 -22.20 -16.87 11.69
N TYR A 170 -22.28 -15.73 10.98
CA TYR A 170 -22.50 -14.42 11.56
C TYR A 170 -23.81 -14.36 12.34
N GLU A 171 -24.84 -15.10 11.91
CA GLU A 171 -26.12 -15.18 12.62
C GLU A 171 -25.99 -15.92 13.95
N GLY A 172 -25.23 -17.01 14.00
CA GLY A 172 -24.95 -17.77 15.21
C GLY A 172 -24.12 -16.97 16.23
N ILE A 173 -23.13 -16.21 15.77
CA ILE A 173 -22.32 -15.34 16.63
C ILE A 173 -23.19 -14.21 17.21
N ALA A 174 -24.02 -13.58 16.38
CA ALA A 174 -24.93 -12.52 16.82
C ALA A 174 -25.91 -13.02 17.88
N ARG A 175 -26.52 -14.20 17.69
CA ARG A 175 -27.46 -14.77 18.67
C ARG A 175 -26.80 -15.08 20.01
N ARG A 176 -25.58 -15.62 20.00
CA ARG A 176 -24.84 -15.93 21.24
C ARG A 176 -24.43 -14.65 21.97
N ALA A 177 -23.95 -13.64 21.26
CA ALA A 177 -23.58 -12.36 21.85
C ALA A 177 -24.77 -11.66 22.53
N VAL A 178 -25.94 -11.68 21.88
CA VAL A 178 -27.17 -11.11 22.44
C VAL A 178 -27.65 -11.91 23.66
N ALA A 179 -27.60 -13.24 23.61
CA ALA A 179 -27.95 -14.09 24.75
C ALA A 179 -27.05 -13.81 25.97
N THR A 180 -25.73 -13.74 25.77
CA THR A 180 -24.77 -13.44 26.85
C THR A 180 -24.94 -12.02 27.40
N ALA A 181 -25.27 -11.04 26.56
CA ALA A 181 -25.54 -9.67 27.01
C ALA A 181 -26.82 -9.57 27.86
N LEU A 182 -27.89 -10.29 27.46
CA LEU A 182 -29.14 -10.36 28.23
C LEU A 182 -28.99 -11.08 29.57
N GLU A 183 -28.13 -12.10 29.63
CA GLU A 183 -27.83 -12.83 30.86
C GLU A 183 -27.07 -11.94 31.87
N ARG A 184 -26.11 -11.13 31.40
CA ARG A 184 -25.36 -10.20 32.24
C ARG A 184 -26.16 -9.00 32.75
N LEU A 185 -27.27 -8.66 32.08
CA LEU A 185 -28.20 -7.63 32.56
C LEU A 185 -29.09 -8.13 33.70
N HIS A 186 -29.36 -9.44 33.80
CA HIS A 186 -30.19 -10.03 34.86
C HIS A 186 -29.41 -10.48 36.10
N ALA A 187 -28.12 -10.79 35.97
CA ALA A 187 -27.25 -11.11 37.10
C ALA A 187 -25.92 -10.35 36.96
N PRO A 188 -25.82 -9.12 37.48
CA PRO A 188 -24.55 -8.41 37.49
C PRO A 188 -23.55 -9.22 38.34
N PRO A 189 -22.33 -9.51 37.82
CA PRO A 189 -21.32 -10.15 38.63
C PRO A 189 -20.97 -9.23 39.80
N VAL A 190 -21.05 -9.77 41.02
CA VAL A 190 -20.62 -9.11 42.25
C VAL A 190 -19.10 -9.00 42.28
#